data_AF-A0A9E4FCD0-F1
#
_entry.id   AF-A0A9E4FCD0-F1
#
_cell.length_a   1.000
_cell.length_b   1.000
_cell.length_c   1.000
_cell.angle_alpha   90.00
_cell.angle_beta   90.00
_cell.angle_gamma   90.00
#
_symmetry.space_group_name_H-M   'P 1'
#
loop_
_entity.id
_entity.type
_entity.pdbx_description
1 polymer ?
#
loop_
_entity_poly.entity_id
_entity_poly.type
_entity_poly.pdbx_seq_one_letter_code
_entity_poly.pdbx_strand_id
1 'polypeptide(L)'
;MQTFSDEYLARCRELSAMDIVRFLDDFKRIHGQAETRSRLISLKVPEPLLAAFKTKARLGGARYQTQIKKLMRQWLEAATVPGDEPR
;
A
#
# COMPACT_ATOMS: atom_id res chain seq x y z
N MET A 1 5.85 -5.49 23.71
CA MET A 1 6.42 -6.85 23.69
C MET A 1 5.25 -7.80 23.50
N GLN A 2 5.25 -8.61 22.44
CA GLN A 2 4.16 -9.56 22.19
C GLN A 2 4.38 -10.77 23.10
N THR A 3 3.41 -11.06 23.97
CA THR A 3 3.43 -12.25 24.84
C THR A 3 2.41 -13.25 24.31
N PHE A 4 2.81 -14.52 24.27
CA PHE A 4 1.94 -15.62 23.87
C PHE A 4 1.64 -16.49 25.09
N SER A 5 0.44 -17.04 25.17
CA SER A 5 0.08 -17.94 26.26
C SER A 5 0.81 -19.28 26.14
N ASP A 6 1.02 -19.95 27.26
CA ASP A 6 1.67 -21.27 27.28
C ASP A 6 0.89 -22.32 26.49
N GLU A 7 -0.44 -22.21 26.49
CA GLU A 7 -1.34 -23.04 25.68
C GLU A 7 -1.11 -22.85 24.18
N TYR A 8 -0.90 -21.61 23.73
CA TYR A 8 -0.59 -21.31 22.34
C TYR A 8 0.77 -21.90 21.94
N LEU A 9 1.77 -21.79 22.82
CA LEU A 9 3.10 -22.35 22.59
C LEU A 9 3.09 -23.88 22.56
N ALA A 10 2.26 -24.52 23.38
CA ALA A 10 2.07 -25.97 23.36
C ALA A 10 1.50 -26.44 22.02
N ARG A 11 0.45 -25.77 21.51
CA ARG A 11 -0.13 -26.06 20.20
C ARG A 11 0.84 -25.82 19.05
N CYS A 12 1.70 -24.81 19.14
CA CYS A 12 2.74 -24.57 18.13
C CYS A 12 3.79 -25.69 18.06
N ARG A 13 4.03 -26.42 19.16
CA ARG A 13 4.96 -27.57 19.19
C ARG A 13 4.39 -28.81 18.52
N GLU A 14 3.07 -28.88 18.35
CA GLU A 14 2.37 -29.99 17.71
C GLU A 14 2.16 -29.76 16.20
N LEU A 15 2.49 -28.57 15.67
CA LEU A 15 2.33 -28.25 14.26
C LEU A 15 3.27 -29.08 13.39
N SER A 16 2.72 -29.66 12.32
CA SER A 16 3.53 -30.32 11.32
C SER A 16 4.32 -29.30 10.50
N ALA A 17 5.43 -29.73 9.89
CA ALA A 17 6.22 -28.87 9.01
C ALA A 17 5.39 -28.25 7.87
N MET A 18 4.36 -28.95 7.39
CA MET A 18 3.44 -28.45 6.36
C MET A 18 2.50 -27.37 6.89
N ASP A 19 2.06 -27.47 8.14
CA ASP A 19 1.23 -26.43 8.75
C ASP A 19 2.01 -25.14 9.00
N ILE A 20 3.30 -25.28 9.36
CA ILE A 20 4.22 -24.15 9.50
C ILE A 20 4.42 -23.46 8.15
N VAL A 21 4.67 -24.23 7.09
CA VAL A 21 4.83 -23.68 5.72
C VAL A 21 3.56 -22.96 5.27
N ARG A 22 2.38 -23.57 5.48
CA ARG A 22 1.09 -22.96 5.15
C ARG A 22 0.86 -21.67 5.93
N PHE A 23 1.14 -21.66 7.23
CA PHE A 23 1.07 -20.45 8.05
C PHE A 23 1.98 -19.34 7.53
N LEU A 24 3.22 -19.66 7.15
CA LEU A 24 4.15 -18.67 6.61
C LEU A 24 3.71 -18.13 5.25
N ASP A 25 3.09 -18.96 4.42
CA ASP A 25 2.57 -18.56 3.11
C ASP A 25 1.33 -17.68 3.26
N ASP A 26 0.39 -18.07 4.14
CA ASP A 26 -0.80 -17.29 4.48
C ASP A 26 -0.40 -15.95 5.13
N PHE A 27 0.57 -15.98 6.05
CA PHE A 27 1.12 -14.77 6.67
C PHE A 27 1.74 -13.84 5.62
N LYS A 28 2.54 -14.40 4.69
CA LYS A 28 3.07 -13.63 3.56
C LYS A 28 1.98 -13.13 2.63
N ARG A 29 0.86 -13.83 2.44
CA ARG A 29 -0.24 -13.37 1.59
C ARG A 29 -1.03 -12.23 2.24
N ILE A 30 -1.23 -12.31 3.55
CA ILE A 30 -1.93 -11.30 4.35
C ILE A 30 -1.07 -10.04 4.53
N HIS A 31 0.23 -10.21 4.76
CA HIS A 31 1.16 -9.10 5.03
C HIS A 31 2.03 -8.70 3.83
N GLY A 32 2.01 -9.48 2.73
CA GLY A 32 2.83 -9.29 1.54
C GLY A 32 2.18 -8.45 0.45
N GLN A 33 1.23 -7.56 0.82
CA GLN A 33 1.17 -6.29 0.10
C GLN A 33 2.46 -5.54 0.40
N ALA A 34 3.55 -5.94 -0.27
CA ALA A 34 4.82 -5.26 -0.18
C ALA A 34 4.55 -3.79 -0.43
N GLU A 35 4.81 -2.95 0.58
CA GLU A 35 4.69 -1.50 0.43
C GLU A 35 5.49 -1.12 -0.82
N THR A 36 4.77 -0.75 -1.88
CA THR A 36 5.39 -0.48 -3.16
C THR A 36 6.27 0.73 -2.94
N ARG A 37 7.59 0.53 -3.00
CA ARG A 37 8.54 1.58 -2.67
C ARG A 37 8.23 2.81 -3.51
N SER A 38 7.93 3.92 -2.84
CA SER A 38 7.70 5.19 -3.54
C SER A 38 9.01 5.67 -4.15
N ARG A 39 9.02 5.93 -5.45
CA ARG A 39 10.13 6.59 -6.14
C ARG A 39 9.88 8.08 -6.21
N LEU A 40 10.91 8.89 -5.96
CA LEU A 40 10.85 10.32 -6.22
C LEU A 40 10.79 10.55 -7.74
N ILE A 41 9.93 11.46 -8.15
CA ILE A 41 9.84 11.93 -9.53
C ILE A 41 10.15 13.43 -9.56
N SER A 42 10.82 13.87 -10.62
CA SER A 42 10.95 15.28 -10.93
C SER A 42 9.84 15.66 -11.92
N LEU A 43 9.05 16.67 -11.58
CA LEU A 43 7.97 17.18 -12.41
C LEU A 43 8.04 18.71 -12.43
N LYS A 44 8.15 19.29 -13.62
CA LYS A 44 8.06 20.75 -13.79
C LYS A 44 6.59 21.16 -13.91
N VAL A 45 6.19 22.13 -13.10
CA VAL A 45 4.84 22.73 -13.11
C VAL A 45 4.95 24.24 -12.92
N PRO A 46 4.01 25.05 -13.45
CA PRO A 46 3.96 26.48 -13.17
C PRO A 46 3.85 26.74 -11.65
N GLU A 47 4.65 27.69 -11.15
CA GLU A 47 4.69 28.02 -9.73
C GLU A 47 3.33 28.49 -9.16
N PRO A 48 2.57 29.37 -9.84
CA PRO A 48 1.27 29.80 -9.33
C PRO A 48 0.28 28.64 -9.20
N LEU A 49 0.33 27.69 -10.14
CA LEU A 49 -0.50 26.49 -10.12
C LEU A 49 -0.16 25.60 -8.92
N LEU A 50 1.14 25.36 -8.69
CA LEU A 50 1.58 24.55 -7.54
C LEU A 50 1.21 25.21 -6.20
N ALA A 51 1.32 26.55 -6.10
CA ALA A 51 0.95 27.30 -4.92
C ALA A 51 -0.56 27.22 -4.63
N ALA A 52 -1.39 27.42 -5.65
CA ALA A 52 -2.85 27.26 -5.54
C ALA A 52 -3.24 25.83 -5.16
N PHE A 53 -2.62 24.83 -5.78
CA PHE A 53 -2.88 23.42 -5.50
C PHE A 53 -2.52 23.04 -4.05
N LYS A 54 -1.35 23.48 -3.56
CA LYS A 54 -0.94 23.28 -2.16
C LYS A 54 -1.91 23.91 -1.18
N THR A 55 -2.36 25.14 -1.47
CA THR A 55 -3.34 25.85 -0.64
C THR A 55 -4.65 25.10 -0.56
N LYS A 56 -5.20 24.67 -1.71
CA LYS A 56 -6.45 23.89 -1.76
C LYS A 56 -6.34 22.56 -1.00
N ALA A 57 -5.23 21.83 -1.15
CA ALA A 57 -5.00 20.58 -0.44
C ALA A 57 -4.96 20.80 1.08
N ARG A 58 -4.27 21.85 1.54
CA ARG A 58 -4.19 22.22 2.96
C ARG A 58 -5.55 22.57 3.54
N LEU A 59 -6.37 23.35 2.83
CA LEU A 59 -7.73 23.68 3.25
C LEU A 59 -8.63 22.44 3.36
N GLY A 60 -8.37 21.42 2.53
CA GLY A 60 -9.02 20.11 2.61
C GLY A 60 -8.41 19.13 3.61
N GLY A 61 -7.49 19.57 4.49
CA GLY A 61 -6.89 18.73 5.51
C GLY A 61 -5.92 17.66 5.00
N ALA A 62 -5.41 17.79 3.77
CA ALA A 62 -4.55 16.78 3.15
C ALA A 62 -3.21 17.36 2.68
N ARG A 63 -2.16 16.53 2.66
CA ARG A 63 -0.89 16.86 1.99
C ARG A 63 -1.11 16.89 0.47
N TYR A 64 -0.53 17.86 -0.22
CA TYR A 64 -0.70 17.99 -1.67
C TYR A 64 -0.20 16.75 -2.44
N GLN A 65 0.86 16.07 -1.96
CA GLN A 65 1.34 14.83 -2.55
C GLN A 65 0.28 13.70 -2.50
N THR A 66 -0.55 13.67 -1.47
CA THR A 66 -1.67 12.71 -1.38
C THR A 66 -2.69 12.96 -2.49
N GLN A 67 -2.96 14.22 -2.80
CA GLN A 67 -3.86 14.58 -3.90
C GLN A 67 -3.25 14.24 -5.27
N ILE A 68 -1.95 14.44 -5.46
CA ILE A 68 -1.24 13.99 -6.68
C ILE A 68 -1.41 12.47 -6.86
N LYS A 69 -1.14 11.68 -5.83
CA LYS A 69 -1.31 10.22 -5.88
C LYS A 69 -2.75 9.79 -6.14
N LYS A 70 -3.73 10.55 -5.63
CA LYS A 70 -5.15 10.29 -5.89
C LYS A 70 -5.49 10.55 -7.35
N LEU A 71 -5.07 11.69 -7.90
CA LEU A 71 -5.28 12.03 -9.31
C LEU A 71 -4.64 11.01 -10.24
N MET A 72 -3.42 10.56 -9.95
CA MET A 72 -2.75 9.50 -10.72
C MET A 72 -3.56 8.21 -10.76
N ARG A 73 -4.07 7.75 -9.61
CA ARG A 73 -4.92 6.55 -9.53
C ARG A 73 -6.22 6.71 -10.31
N GLN A 74 -6.93 7.79 -10.06
CA GLN A 74 -8.19 8.09 -10.75
C GLN A 74 -8.02 8.17 -12.26
N TRP A 75 -6.91 8.73 -12.72
CA TRP A 75 -6.60 8.80 -14.15
C TRP A 75 -6.38 7.42 -14.76
N LEU A 76 -5.66 6.52 -14.08
CA LEU A 76 -5.45 5.13 -14.54
C LEU A 76 -6.75 4.32 -14.51
N GLU A 77 -7.54 4.45 -13.44
CA GLU A 77 -8.84 3.78 -13.29
C GLU A 77 -9.86 4.26 -14.32
N ALA A 78 -9.82 5.54 -14.71
CA ALA A 78 -10.65 6.05 -15.79
C ALA A 78 -10.19 5.60 -17.19
N ALA A 79 -8.92 5.19 -17.31
CA ALA A 79 -8.29 4.79 -18.57
C ALA A 79 -8.29 3.27 -18.81
N THR A 80 -8.77 2.45 -17.86
CA THR A 80 -8.94 1.01 -18.12
C THR A 80 -10.03 0.78 -19.16
N VAL A 81 -9.61 0.75 -20.41
CA VAL A 81 -10.27 0.03 -21.50
C VAL A 81 -10.39 -1.44 -21.05
N PRO A 82 -11.55 -2.10 -21.22
CA PRO A 82 -11.68 -3.52 -20.93
C PRO A 82 -10.74 -4.32 -21.84
N GLY A 83 -9.60 -4.80 -21.32
CA GLY A 83 -8.71 -5.70 -22.06
C GLY A 83 -7.22 -5.73 -21.67
N ASP A 84 -6.73 -4.83 -20.80
CA ASP A 84 -5.30 -4.80 -20.45
C ASP A 84 -5.06 -5.43 -19.06
N GLU A 85 -5.02 -6.76 -19.02
CA GLU A 85 -4.52 -7.51 -17.85
C GLU A 85 -3.00 -7.65 -17.95
N PRO A 86 -2.23 -7.24 -16.91
CA PRO A 86 -0.79 -7.46 -16.90
C PRO A 86 -0.49 -8.95 -16.66
N ARG A 87 0.25 -9.55 -17.59
CA ARG A 87 0.89 -10.88 -17.45
C ARG A 87 1.97 -10.90 -16.39
#